data_AF-A0A7C3YII2-F1
#
_entry.id   AF-A0A7C3YII2-F1
#
_cell.length_a   1.000
_cell.length_b   1.000
_cell.length_c   1.000
_cell.angle_alpha   90.00
_cell.angle_beta   90.00
_cell.angle_gamma   90.00
#
_symmetry.space_group_name_H-M   'P 1'
#
loop_
_entity.id
_entity.type
_entity.pdbx_description
1 polymer ?
#
loop_
_entity_poly.entity_id
_entity_poly.type
_entity_poly.pdbx_seq_one_letter_code
_entity_poly.pdbx_strand_id
1 'polypeptide(L)'
;MRDRLVGFSILTASVIGVGVYAWLLYAYALVMLQITAFVLVAFILGILAWIGYTLATTPPPAPIEDIEKELEGSGGSLDVEPAAAEEKDSE
;
A
#
# COMPACT_ATOMS: atom_id res chain seq x y z
N MET A 1 33.38 -2.67 -10.18
CA MET A 1 33.72 -2.16 -8.81
C MET A 1 32.62 -1.30 -8.19
N ARG A 2 31.67 -0.72 -8.96
CA ARG A 2 30.61 0.18 -8.45
C ARG A 2 29.45 -0.58 -7.77
N ASP A 3 29.17 -1.80 -8.22
CA ASP A 3 28.05 -2.62 -7.73
C ASP A 3 28.27 -3.13 -6.30
N ARG A 4 29.52 -3.35 -5.91
CA ARG A 4 29.91 -3.71 -4.54
C ARG A 4 29.69 -2.57 -3.54
N LEU A 5 29.85 -1.32 -4.00
CA LEU A 5 29.67 -0.15 -3.14
C LEU A 5 28.18 0.10 -2.84
N VAL A 6 27.31 -0.14 -3.82
CA VAL A 6 25.85 -0.08 -3.64
C VAL A 6 25.37 -1.23 -2.76
N GLY A 7 25.90 -2.45 -2.95
CA GLY A 7 25.59 -3.57 -2.08
C GLY A 7 26.02 -3.32 -0.63
N PHE A 8 27.22 -2.76 -0.42
CA PHE A 8 27.72 -2.46 0.92
C PHE A 8 26.99 -1.29 1.59
N SER A 9 26.61 -0.26 0.83
CA SER A 9 25.85 0.86 1.38
C SER A 9 24.46 0.43 1.82
N ILE A 10 23.79 -0.44 1.06
CA ILE A 10 22.47 -0.96 1.41
C ILE A 10 22.55 -1.93 2.61
N LEU A 11 23.59 -2.76 2.67
CA LEU A 11 23.84 -3.65 3.80
C LEU A 11 24.08 -2.84 5.08
N THR A 12 24.94 -1.82 5.00
CA THR A 12 25.27 -0.97 6.14
C THR A 12 24.05 -0.17 6.60
N ALA A 13 23.29 0.40 5.66
CA ALA A 13 22.04 1.12 5.99
C ALA A 13 21.00 0.20 6.63
N SER A 14 20.88 -1.05 6.16
CA SER A 14 19.97 -2.04 6.74
C SER A 14 20.38 -2.43 8.16
N VAL A 15 21.66 -2.74 8.38
CA VAL A 15 22.17 -3.11 9.71
C VAL A 15 22.02 -1.96 10.70
N ILE A 16 22.30 -0.71 10.27
CA ILE A 16 22.07 0.48 11.09
C ILE A 16 20.58 0.64 11.39
N GLY A 17 19.71 0.49 10.39
CA GLY A 17 18.26 0.57 10.55
C GLY A 17 17.73 -0.44 11.58
N VAL A 18 18.18 -1.70 11.51
CA VAL A 18 17.80 -2.73 12.48
C VAL A 18 18.35 -2.43 13.87
N GLY A 19 19.60 -1.98 13.98
CA GLY A 19 20.19 -1.61 15.27
C GLY A 19 19.48 -0.44 15.95
N VAL A 20 19.18 0.61 15.19
CA VAL A 20 18.41 1.77 15.69
C VAL A 20 16.98 1.35 16.06
N TYR A 21 16.33 0.53 15.24
CA TYR A 21 15.00 0.02 15.53
C TYR A 21 14.98 -0.83 16.80
N ALA A 22 15.91 -1.75 16.96
CA ALA A 22 16.05 -2.58 18.16
C ALA A 22 16.35 -1.74 19.41
N TRP A 23 17.20 -0.71 19.29
CA TRP A 23 17.50 0.22 20.38
C TRP A 23 16.29 1.07 20.77
N LEU A 24 15.57 1.64 19.80
CA LEU A 24 14.32 2.38 20.04
C LEU A 24 13.25 1.49 20.66
N LEU A 25 13.13 0.25 20.18
CA LEU A 25 12.18 -0.73 20.72
C LEU A 25 12.54 -1.08 22.17
N TYR A 26 13.82 -1.22 22.50
CA TYR A 26 14.27 -1.51 23.86
C TYR A 26 14.09 -0.32 24.81
N ALA A 27 14.50 0.88 24.40
CA ALA A 27 14.46 2.09 25.25
C ALA A 27 13.05 2.69 25.37
N TYR A 28 12.23 2.57 24.32
CA TYR A 28 10.95 3.26 24.20
C TYR A 28 9.84 2.31 23.71
N ALA A 29 9.81 1.08 24.20
CA ALA A 29 8.85 0.04 23.81
C ALA A 29 7.39 0.55 23.75
N LEU A 30 6.96 1.32 24.77
CA LEU A 30 5.61 1.89 24.81
C LEU A 30 5.37 2.95 23.73
N VAL A 31 6.35 3.82 23.47
CA VAL A 31 6.24 4.86 22.43
C VAL A 31 6.25 4.20 21.04
N MET A 32 7.06 3.16 20.83
CA MET A 32 7.12 2.44 19.55
C MET A 32 5.80 1.72 19.26
N LEU A 33 5.19 1.12 20.28
CA LEU A 33 3.85 0.53 20.18
C LEU A 33 2.80 1.59 19.83
N GLN A 34 2.85 2.78 20.46
CA GLN A 34 1.97 3.90 20.13
C GLN A 34 2.18 4.41 18.69
N ILE A 35 3.43 4.51 18.22
CA ILE A 35 3.74 4.95 16.85
C ILE A 35 3.16 3.96 15.84
N THR A 36 3.38 2.66 16.01
CA THR A 36 2.83 1.66 15.08
C THR A 36 1.29 1.63 15.07
N ALA A 37 0.67 1.73 16.25
CA ALA A 37 -0.78 1.87 16.36
C ALA A 37 -1.27 3.16 15.69
N PHE A 38 -0.57 4.28 15.90
CA PHE A 38 -0.89 5.56 15.27
C PHE A 38 -0.74 5.49 13.76
N VAL A 39 0.31 4.87 13.22
CA VAL A 39 0.51 4.71 11.77
C VAL A 39 -0.61 3.88 11.17
N LEU A 40 -1.02 2.79 11.82
CA LEU A 40 -2.14 1.96 11.37
C LEU A 40 -3.46 2.77 11.32
N VAL A 41 -3.75 3.51 12.40
CA VAL A 41 -4.93 4.37 12.50
C VAL A 41 -4.86 5.50 11.47
N ALA A 42 -3.72 6.18 11.33
CA ALA A 42 -3.50 7.26 10.38
C ALA A 42 -3.62 6.78 8.92
N PHE A 43 -3.21 5.54 8.63
CA PHE A 43 -3.39 4.94 7.31
C PHE A 43 -4.87 4.75 6.99
N ILE A 44 -5.64 4.19 7.92
CA ILE A 44 -7.09 4.02 7.78
C ILE A 44 -7.78 5.37 7.63
N LEU A 45 -7.49 6.33 8.52
CA LEU A 45 -8.07 7.68 8.47
C LEU A 45 -7.64 8.43 7.21
N GLY A 46 -6.41 8.22 6.72
CA GLY A 46 -5.92 8.81 5.48
C GLY A 46 -6.71 8.30 4.27
N ILE A 47 -6.98 7.00 4.21
CA ILE A 47 -7.85 6.42 3.16
C ILE A 47 -9.27 6.97 3.28
N LEU A 48 -9.86 7.00 4.48
CA LEU A 48 -11.21 7.56 4.68
C LEU A 48 -11.28 9.04 4.29
N ALA A 49 -10.28 9.83 4.67
CA ALA A 49 -10.19 11.24 4.32
C ALA A 49 -10.03 11.42 2.81
N TRP A 50 -9.25 10.56 2.15
CA TRP A 50 -9.11 10.56 0.70
C TRP A 50 -10.42 10.23 0.00
N ILE A 51 -11.14 9.18 0.44
CA ILE A 51 -12.45 8.82 -0.10
C ILE A 51 -13.46 9.96 0.11
N GLY A 52 -13.51 10.53 1.32
CA GLY A 52 -14.34 11.69 1.62
C GLY A 52 -13.99 12.90 0.76
N TYR A 53 -12.70 13.13 0.51
CA TYR A 53 -12.22 14.15 -0.42
C TYR A 53 -12.70 13.88 -1.85
N THR A 54 -12.62 12.64 -2.34
CA THR A 54 -13.14 12.30 -3.67
C THR A 54 -14.65 12.49 -3.76
N LEU A 55 -15.44 12.05 -2.78
CA LEU A 55 -16.91 12.24 -2.80
C LEU A 55 -17.32 13.72 -2.71
N ALA A 56 -16.58 14.53 -1.95
CA ALA A 56 -16.82 15.97 -1.85
C ALA A 56 -16.42 16.72 -3.13
N THR A 57 -15.50 16.17 -3.91
CA THR A 57 -14.96 16.82 -5.12
C THR A 57 -15.43 16.17 -6.42
N THR A 58 -16.14 15.03 -6.35
CA THR A 58 -16.90 14.44 -7.45
C THR A 58 -18.37 14.81 -7.28
N PRO A 59 -18.85 15.90 -7.92
CA PRO A 59 -20.28 16.11 -8.06
C PRO A 59 -20.90 14.89 -8.76
N PRO A 60 -22.15 14.56 -8.40
CA PRO A 60 -22.80 13.27 -8.63
C PRO A 60 -22.50 12.71 -10.03
N PRO A 61 -22.10 11.42 -10.10
CA PRO A 61 -21.75 10.77 -11.35
C PRO A 61 -22.89 10.96 -12.35
N ALA A 62 -22.54 11.41 -13.56
CA ALA A 62 -23.47 11.60 -14.65
C ALA A 62 -24.26 10.29 -14.92
N PRO A 63 -25.52 10.37 -15.37
CA PRO A 63 -26.39 9.21 -15.61
C PRO A 63 -25.69 8.13 -16.44
N ILE A 64 -25.90 6.88 -16.05
CA ILE A 64 -25.25 5.67 -16.58
C ILE A 64 -25.44 5.47 -18.10
N GLU A 65 -26.34 6.22 -18.73
CA GLU A 65 -26.65 6.17 -20.17
C GLU A 65 -25.48 6.57 -21.09
N ASP A 66 -24.59 7.48 -20.67
CA ASP A 66 -23.43 7.89 -21.49
C ASP A 66 -22.25 6.92 -21.36
N ILE A 67 -22.12 6.24 -20.21
CA ILE A 67 -21.06 5.26 -19.93
C ILE A 67 -21.30 3.95 -20.71
N GLU A 68 -22.55 3.50 -20.85
CA GLU A 68 -22.90 2.31 -21.66
C GLU A 68 -22.55 2.49 -23.15
N LYS A 69 -22.78 3.69 -23.72
CA LYS A 69 -22.43 3.98 -25.12
C LYS A 69 -20.91 3.96 -25.37
N GLU A 70 -20.08 4.35 -24.40
CA GLU A 70 -18.62 4.28 -24.54
C GLU A 70 -18.04 2.88 -24.24
N LEU A 71 -18.65 2.12 -23.32
CA LEU A 71 -18.24 0.74 -23.03
C LEU A 71 -18.54 -0.22 -24.18
N GLU A 72 -19.68 -0.10 -24.85
CA GLU A 72 -19.96 -0.88 -26.07
C GLU A 72 -18.96 -0.56 -27.21
N GLY A 73 -18.34 0.63 -27.19
CA GLY A 73 -17.29 1.02 -28.13
C GLY A 73 -15.88 0.51 -27.79
N SER A 74 -15.62 0.05 -26.56
CA SER A 74 -14.24 -0.19 -26.06
C SER A 74 -14.03 -1.49 -25.26
N GLY A 75 -15.10 -2.19 -24.87
CA GLY A 75 -15.10 -3.31 -23.91
C GLY A 75 -14.71 -4.70 -24.42
N GLY A 76 -13.80 -4.81 -25.39
CA GLY A 76 -13.44 -6.09 -26.01
C GLY A 76 -12.27 -6.88 -25.39
N SER A 77 -11.73 -6.53 -24.20
CA SER A 77 -10.46 -7.18 -23.79
C SER A 77 -10.13 -7.33 -22.30
N LEU A 78 -11.01 -7.01 -21.35
CA LEU A 78 -10.63 -7.05 -19.93
C LEU A 78 -11.67 -7.76 -19.07
N ASP A 79 -11.95 -9.02 -19.41
CA ASP A 79 -12.61 -9.96 -18.51
C ASP A 79 -11.66 -10.34 -17.36
N VAL A 80 -12.16 -10.07 -16.16
CA VAL A 80 -11.57 -10.34 -14.85
C VAL A 80 -11.57 -11.85 -14.59
N GLU A 81 -10.40 -12.46 -14.45
CA GLU A 81 -10.26 -13.80 -13.88
C GLU A 81 -10.01 -13.70 -12.35
N PRO A 82 -10.88 -14.27 -11.50
CA PRO A 82 -10.85 -14.11 -10.05
C PRO A 82 -9.79 -14.99 -9.37
N ALA A 83 -9.37 -14.53 -8.20
CA ALA A 83 -8.56 -15.26 -7.24
C ALA A 83 -9.13 -16.64 -6.91
N ALA A 84 -8.35 -17.70 -7.16
CA ALA A 84 -8.45 -18.98 -6.48
C ALA A 84 -7.24 -19.09 -5.54
N ALA A 85 -7.54 -19.13 -4.25
CA ALA A 85 -6.58 -19.41 -3.19
C ALA A 85 -6.24 -20.91 -3.12
N GLU A 86 -5.00 -21.16 -2.68
CA GLU A 86 -4.51 -22.31 -1.92
C GLU A 86 -4.24 -23.68 -2.56
N GLU A 87 -3.14 -24.25 -2.04
CA GLU A 87 -2.67 -25.64 -2.03
C GLU A 87 -2.08 -26.23 -3.32
N LYS A 88 -0.74 -26.23 -3.41
CA LYS A 88 0.15 -27.42 -3.25
C LYS A 88 1.53 -27.11 -3.82
N ASP A 89 2.54 -27.00 -2.96
CA ASP A 89 3.90 -27.40 -3.32
C ASP A 89 4.64 -27.84 -2.05
N SER A 90 4.53 -29.14 -1.78
CA SER A 90 5.58 -29.91 -1.13
C SER A 90 6.41 -30.50 -2.25
N GLU A 91 7.70 -30.18 -2.29
CA GLU A 91 8.72 -31.01 -2.92
C GLU A 91 9.99 -30.98 -2.07
#